data_AF-A0AAW0FE57-F1
#
_entry.id   AF-A0AAW0FE57-F1
#
_cell.length_a   1.000
_cell.length_b   1.000
_cell.length_c   1.000
_cell.angle_alpha   90.00
_cell.angle_beta   90.00
_cell.angle_gamma   90.00
#
_symmetry.space_group_name_H-M   'P 1'
#
loop_
_entity.id
_entity.type
_entity.pdbx_description
1 polymer ?
#
loop_
_entity_poly.entity_id
_entity_poly.type
_entity_poly.pdbx_seq_one_letter_code
_entity_poly.pdbx_strand_id
1 'polypeptide(L)'
;MSDLAIPYHEGDIEFEGTVLCAIIQADDVALLSTSIKALQLKINVFVDWCAKCGFMSVNMIKSLAMAFGSISHKEDLILYIGDTPMLWTIEYTFIGVTFTCTHRNIFKRHYSTKQNKAAHVVRAALAAEGYTGPLPILEGLLLYLARVDPHLTFGLLGC
;
A
#
# COMPACT_ATOMS: atom_id res chain seq x y z
N MET A 1 15.69 11.32 10.81
CA MET A 1 15.26 9.91 10.64
C MET A 1 16.47 9.09 10.24
N SER A 2 17.42 8.89 11.15
CA SER A 2 18.74 8.27 10.87
C SER A 2 19.01 7.02 11.72
N ASP A 3 18.11 6.65 12.63
CA ASP A 3 18.46 5.77 13.75
C ASP A 3 17.86 4.36 13.63
N LEU A 4 16.98 4.10 12.66
CA LEU A 4 16.49 2.76 12.38
C LEU A 4 17.52 2.02 11.52
N ALA A 5 18.40 1.26 12.18
CA ALA A 5 19.41 0.43 11.55
C ALA A 5 18.96 -1.04 11.55
N ILE A 6 18.38 -1.48 10.43
CA ILE A 6 18.05 -2.89 10.21
C ILE A 6 19.30 -3.61 9.69
N PRO A 7 19.73 -4.73 10.32
CA PRO A 7 20.84 -5.53 9.82
C PRO A 7 20.58 -6.08 8.42
N TYR A 8 21.62 -6.13 7.58
CA TYR A 8 21.54 -6.74 6.27
C TYR A 8 21.13 -8.21 6.35
N HIS A 9 20.28 -8.65 5.43
CA HIS A 9 19.91 -10.04 5.23
C HIS A 9 19.84 -10.36 3.74
N GLU A 10 20.19 -11.58 3.34
CA GLU A 10 20.05 -12.09 1.97
C GLU A 10 18.63 -11.97 1.36
N GLY A 11 17.61 -11.76 2.20
CA GLY A 11 16.22 -11.63 1.78
C GLY A 11 15.82 -10.18 1.51
N ASP A 12 16.74 -9.24 1.66
CA ASP A 12 16.46 -7.83 1.49
C ASP A 12 16.11 -7.49 0.04
N ILE A 13 15.20 -6.54 -0.13
CA ILE A 13 14.87 -6.01 -1.44
C ILE A 13 15.91 -4.94 -1.78
N GLU A 14 16.57 -5.10 -2.91
CA GLU A 14 17.50 -4.11 -3.45
C GLU A 14 16.82 -3.32 -4.57
N PHE A 15 17.02 -2.00 -4.54
CA PHE A 15 16.60 -1.08 -5.58
C PHE A 15 17.81 -0.24 -6.01
N GLU A 16 18.22 -0.37 -7.27
CA GLU A 16 19.39 0.33 -7.83
C GLU A 16 20.67 0.21 -6.98
N GLY A 17 20.93 -0.99 -6.45
CA GLY A 17 22.09 -1.29 -5.60
C GLY A 17 21.99 -0.78 -4.15
N THR A 18 20.83 -0.24 -3.76
CA THR A 18 20.54 0.19 -2.39
C THR A 18 19.53 -0.76 -1.74
N VAL A 19 19.86 -1.26 -0.55
CA VAL A 19 18.95 -2.10 0.24
C VAL A 19 17.79 -1.26 0.77
N LEU A 20 16.57 -1.69 0.45
CA LEU A 20 15.34 -1.10 0.95
C LEU A 20 15.06 -1.60 2.38
N CYS A 21 15.28 -0.71 3.33
CA CYS A 21 15.05 -0.96 4.76
C CYS A 21 13.55 -1.03 5.09
N ALA A 22 12.82 0.06 4.82
CA ALA A 22 11.39 0.21 5.07
C ALA A 22 10.81 1.33 4.18
N ILE A 23 9.50 1.29 3.91
CA ILE A 23 8.75 2.42 3.35
C ILE A 23 7.92 3.02 4.47
N ILE A 24 8.11 4.30 4.76
CA ILE A 24 7.49 4.97 5.91
C ILE A 24 6.77 6.23 5.43
N GLN A 25 5.50 6.37 5.80
CA GLN A 25 4.75 7.61 5.68
C GLN A 25 3.91 7.84 6.95
N ALA A 26 4.25 8.88 7.72
CA ALA A 26 3.62 9.14 9.02
C ALA A 26 3.65 7.88 9.92
N ASP A 27 2.49 7.34 10.31
CA ASP A 27 2.32 6.12 11.10
C ASP A 27 2.22 4.84 10.26
N ASP A 28 2.05 4.96 8.93
CA ASP A 28 2.00 3.82 8.03
C ASP A 28 3.43 3.38 7.64
N VAL A 29 3.75 2.13 7.95
CA VAL A 29 5.06 1.52 7.66
C VAL A 29 4.88 0.20 6.92
N ALA A 30 5.63 0.02 5.84
CA ALA A 30 5.74 -1.25 5.12
C ALA A 30 7.17 -1.79 5.22
N LEU A 31 7.30 -3.01 5.74
CA LEU A 31 8.52 -3.79 5.75
C LEU A 31 8.45 -4.85 4.65
N LEU A 32 9.52 -4.97 3.88
CA LEU A 32 9.55 -5.81 2.69
C LEU A 32 10.76 -6.74 2.71
N SER A 33 10.56 -7.97 2.23
CA SER A 33 11.57 -9.02 2.18
C SER A 33 11.12 -10.16 1.27
N THR A 34 12.07 -10.87 0.66
CA THR A 34 11.86 -12.12 -0.08
C THR A 34 11.96 -13.37 0.80
N SER A 35 12.43 -13.23 2.05
CA SER A 35 12.56 -14.30 3.04
C SER A 35 11.71 -14.02 4.29
N ILE A 36 11.01 -15.05 4.78
CA ILE A 36 10.19 -14.96 6.00
C ILE A 36 11.05 -14.67 7.25
N LYS A 37 12.25 -15.28 7.32
CA LYS A 37 13.20 -15.10 8.42
C LYS A 37 13.71 -13.66 8.47
N ALA A 38 14.07 -13.13 7.30
CA ALA A 38 14.48 -11.74 7.17
C ALA A 38 13.35 -10.78 7.55
N LEU A 39 12.11 -11.07 7.12
CA LEU A 39 10.97 -10.23 7.46
C LEU A 39 10.71 -10.22 8.98
N GLN A 40 10.79 -11.38 9.64
CA GLN A 40 10.67 -11.47 11.09
C GLN A 40 11.76 -10.68 11.82
N LEU A 41 13.01 -10.76 11.34
CA LEU A 41 14.11 -9.95 11.87
C LEU A 41 13.80 -8.46 11.77
N LYS A 42 13.32 -8.00 10.59
CA LYS A 42 12.94 -6.60 10.37
C LYS A 42 11.85 -6.15 11.33
N ILE A 43 10.81 -6.97 11.52
CA ILE A 43 9.71 -6.69 12.45
C ILE A 43 10.24 -6.54 13.87
N ASN A 44 11.07 -7.48 14.34
CA ASN A 44 11.63 -7.43 15.69
C ASN A 44 12.45 -6.16 15.92
N VAL A 45 13.35 -5.83 14.98
CA VAL A 45 14.18 -4.62 15.07
C VAL A 45 13.32 -3.34 15.04
N PHE A 46 12.30 -3.30 14.18
CA PHE A 46 11.40 -2.16 14.07
C PHE A 46 10.58 -1.94 15.34
N VAL A 47 10.01 -3.01 15.92
CA VAL A 47 9.24 -2.96 17.16
C VAL A 47 10.12 -2.50 18.33
N ASP A 48 11.33 -3.05 18.43
CA ASP A 48 12.30 -2.64 19.42
C ASP A 48 12.67 -1.16 19.29
N TRP A 49 12.90 -0.69 18.06
CA TRP A 49 13.22 0.71 17.79
C TRP A 49 12.05 1.64 18.14
N CYS A 50 10.81 1.27 17.80
CA CYS A 50 9.61 2.01 18.17
C CYS A 50 9.50 2.16 19.70
N ALA A 51 9.75 1.08 20.45
CA ALA A 51 9.68 1.09 21.90
C ALA A 51 10.83 1.88 22.55
N LYS A 52 12.08 1.69 22.08
CA LYS A 52 13.28 2.24 22.71
C LYS A 52 13.58 3.69 22.30
N CYS A 53 13.37 4.03 21.03
CA CYS A 53 13.78 5.31 20.45
C CYS A 53 12.57 6.18 20.09
N GLY A 54 11.50 5.55 19.60
CA GLY A 54 10.30 6.26 19.14
C GLY A 54 9.31 6.63 20.24
N PHE A 55 9.37 5.97 21.41
CA PHE A 55 8.31 6.02 22.43
C PHE A 55 6.91 5.72 21.85
N MET A 56 6.86 4.81 20.87
CA MET A 56 5.66 4.42 20.13
C MET A 56 5.38 2.93 20.30
N SER A 57 4.11 2.55 20.18
CA SER A 57 3.68 1.15 20.11
C SER A 57 3.12 0.82 18.73
N VAL A 58 3.41 -0.39 18.25
CA VAL A 58 2.87 -0.89 16.98
C VAL A 58 1.41 -1.31 17.18
N ASN A 59 0.53 -0.82 16.31
CA ASN A 59 -0.88 -1.21 16.34
C ASN A 59 -1.06 -2.61 15.73
N MET A 60 -1.18 -3.61 16.60
CA MET A 60 -1.33 -5.01 16.23
C MET A 60 -2.54 -5.30 15.33
N ILE A 61 -3.68 -4.64 15.58
CA ILE A 61 -4.92 -4.89 14.85
C ILE A 61 -4.82 -4.40 13.41
N LYS A 62 -4.09 -3.30 13.20
CA LYS A 62 -3.89 -2.70 11.87
C LYS A 62 -2.70 -3.28 11.11
N SER A 63 -1.81 -4.00 11.80
CA SER A 63 -0.59 -4.58 11.23
C SER A 63 -0.89 -5.94 10.61
N LEU A 64 -0.80 -6.02 9.29
CA LEU A 64 -1.13 -7.23 8.52
C LEU A 64 0.06 -7.68 7.69
N ALA A 65 0.13 -8.99 7.44
CA ALA A 65 1.11 -9.59 6.54
C ALA A 65 0.47 -9.91 5.18
N MET A 66 1.23 -9.71 4.11
CA MET A 66 0.85 -10.08 2.75
C MET A 66 2.06 -10.66 2.03
N ALA A 67 1.86 -11.71 1.26
CA ALA A 67 2.88 -12.31 0.41
C ALA A 67 2.45 -12.24 -1.06
N PHE A 68 3.40 -11.95 -1.94
CA PHE A 68 3.19 -11.87 -3.39
C PHE A 68 3.93 -13.00 -4.11
N GLY A 69 3.41 -13.41 -5.27
CA GLY A 69 4.02 -14.45 -6.10
C GLY A 69 3.60 -15.88 -5.73
N SER A 70 4.32 -16.87 -6.26
CA SER A 70 4.06 -18.28 -5.98
C SER A 70 4.66 -18.65 -4.63
N ILE A 71 3.81 -18.96 -3.66
CA ILE A 71 4.20 -19.32 -2.31
C ILE A 71 4.32 -20.85 -2.27
N SER A 72 5.54 -21.37 -2.30
CA SER A 72 5.78 -22.83 -2.35
C SER A 72 5.48 -23.54 -1.03
N HIS A 73 5.37 -22.83 0.11
CA HIS A 73 5.12 -23.43 1.43
C HIS A 73 4.30 -22.47 2.31
N LYS A 74 2.96 -22.56 2.24
CA LYS A 74 2.06 -21.70 3.03
C LYS A 74 2.11 -22.01 4.53
N GLU A 75 2.52 -23.22 4.89
CA GLU A 75 2.46 -23.74 6.27
C GLU A 75 3.56 -23.15 7.17
N ASP A 76 4.63 -22.58 6.59
CA ASP A 76 5.76 -21.98 7.31
C ASP A 76 5.70 -20.44 7.40
N LEU A 77 4.57 -19.84 6.98
CA LEU A 77 4.39 -18.40 6.97
C LEU A 77 3.79 -17.88 8.28
N ILE A 78 4.52 -18.01 9.38
CA ILE A 78 4.10 -17.41 10.65
C ILE A 78 5.04 -16.25 10.97
N LEU A 79 4.45 -15.07 11.13
CA LEU A 79 5.12 -13.86 11.59
C LEU A 79 4.54 -13.44 12.92
N TYR A 80 5.38 -12.87 13.76
CA TYR A 80 5.02 -12.40 15.09
C TYR A 80 5.39 -10.94 15.26
N ILE A 81 4.58 -10.20 16.01
CA ILE A 81 4.99 -8.94 16.61
C ILE A 81 4.96 -9.17 18.13
N GLY A 82 6.14 -9.19 18.75
CA GLY A 82 6.30 -9.72 20.11
C GLY A 82 5.88 -11.19 20.14
N ASP A 83 4.95 -11.54 21.03
CA ASP A 83 4.42 -12.90 21.17
C ASP A 83 3.12 -13.15 20.40
N THR A 84 2.64 -12.17 19.64
CA THR A 84 1.33 -12.26 18.95
C THR A 84 1.52 -12.55 17.46
N PRO A 85 0.86 -13.59 16.92
CA PRO A 85 0.92 -13.90 15.50
C PRO A 85 0.21 -12.82 14.67
N MET A 86 0.82 -12.44 13.56
CA MET A 86 0.24 -11.50 12.60
C MET A 86 -0.84 -12.16 11.75
N LEU A 87 -1.88 -11.38 11.41
CA LEU A 87 -2.91 -11.80 10.48
C LEU A 87 -2.42 -11.64 9.03
N TRP A 88 -2.69 -12.66 8.22
CA TRP A 88 -2.45 -12.62 6.78
C TRP A 88 -3.67 -12.08 6.04
N THR A 89 -3.43 -11.24 5.04
CA THR A 89 -4.49 -10.71 4.17
C THR A 89 -4.16 -10.91 2.70
N ILE A 90 -5.22 -11.00 1.89
CA ILE A 90 -5.13 -11.05 0.43
C ILE A 90 -5.28 -9.68 -0.23
N GLU A 91 -5.75 -8.68 0.54
CA GLU A 91 -5.97 -7.31 0.10
C GLU A 91 -5.58 -6.33 1.22
N TYR A 92 -4.84 -5.28 0.87
CA TYR A 92 -4.42 -4.25 1.82
C TYR A 92 -4.31 -2.90 1.12
N THR A 93 -4.71 -1.82 1.80
CA THR A 93 -4.56 -0.46 1.28
C THR A 93 -3.49 0.26 2.06
N PHE A 94 -2.39 0.59 1.39
CA PHE A 94 -1.26 1.33 1.95
C PHE A 94 -1.20 2.68 1.24
N ILE A 95 -1.29 3.79 2.01
CA ILE A 95 -1.22 5.16 1.49
C ILE A 95 -2.21 5.37 0.31
N GLY A 96 -3.42 4.83 0.45
CA GLY A 96 -4.47 4.94 -0.57
C GLY A 96 -4.27 4.08 -1.84
N VAL A 97 -3.21 3.27 -1.91
CA VAL A 97 -2.98 2.29 -2.99
C VAL A 97 -3.35 0.89 -2.49
N THR A 98 -4.16 0.18 -3.26
CA THR A 98 -4.68 -1.14 -2.88
C THR A 98 -3.88 -2.25 -3.55
N PHE A 99 -3.30 -3.11 -2.74
CA PHE A 99 -2.52 -4.27 -3.18
C PHE A 99 -3.35 -5.53 -3.04
N THR A 100 -3.22 -6.45 -3.99
CA THR A 100 -3.85 -7.78 -3.95
C THR A 100 -2.85 -8.86 -4.34
N CYS A 101 -2.82 -9.96 -3.59
CA CYS A 101 -1.92 -11.08 -3.89
C CYS A 101 -2.55 -12.19 -4.74
N THR A 102 -3.85 -12.11 -5.02
CA THR A 102 -4.61 -13.11 -5.79
C THR A 102 -4.43 -13.01 -7.31
N HIS A 103 -3.78 -11.96 -7.79
CA HIS A 103 -3.62 -11.66 -9.21
C HIS A 103 -2.15 -11.45 -9.57
N ARG A 104 -1.77 -11.80 -10.81
CA ARG A 104 -0.42 -11.52 -11.32
C ARG A 104 -0.08 -10.02 -11.27
N ASN A 105 -1.05 -9.17 -11.60
CA ASN A 105 -0.94 -7.73 -11.40
C ASN A 105 -1.48 -7.39 -10.01
N ILE A 106 -0.59 -7.04 -9.08
CA ILE A 106 -0.92 -6.73 -7.70
C ILE A 106 -1.82 -5.50 -7.55
N PHE A 107 -1.83 -4.61 -8.55
CA PHE A 107 -2.63 -3.38 -8.60
C PHE A 107 -3.96 -3.55 -9.32
N LYS A 108 -4.28 -4.74 -9.85
CA LYS A 108 -5.49 -4.95 -10.65
C LYS A 108 -6.75 -4.43 -9.95
N ARG A 109 -6.90 -4.74 -8.66
CA ARG A 109 -8.04 -4.30 -7.84
C ARG A 109 -8.07 -2.78 -7.66
N HIS A 110 -6.92 -2.16 -7.43
CA HIS A 110 -6.79 -0.71 -7.33
C HIS A 110 -7.23 -0.03 -8.63
N TYR A 111 -6.71 -0.48 -9.77
CA TYR A 111 -7.03 0.08 -11.08
C TYR A 111 -8.52 -0.06 -11.40
N SER A 112 -9.12 -1.23 -11.18
CA SER A 112 -10.57 -1.41 -11.37
C SER A 112 -11.40 -0.47 -10.47
N THR A 113 -10.97 -0.28 -9.22
CA THR A 113 -11.65 0.61 -8.28
C THR A 113 -11.54 2.07 -8.71
N LYS A 114 -10.35 2.50 -9.13
CA LYS A 114 -10.10 3.86 -9.64
C LYS A 114 -10.86 4.14 -10.92
N GLN A 115 -10.86 3.20 -11.87
CA GLN A 115 -11.66 3.28 -13.10
C GLN A 115 -13.15 3.43 -12.80
N ASN A 116 -13.70 2.61 -11.89
CA ASN A 116 -15.11 2.70 -11.52
C ASN A 116 -15.45 4.02 -10.83
N LYS A 117 -14.58 4.53 -9.94
CA LYS A 117 -14.76 5.84 -9.30
C LYS A 117 -14.72 6.98 -10.32
N ALA A 118 -13.74 6.98 -11.23
CA ALA A 118 -13.65 7.96 -12.31
C ALA A 118 -14.92 7.94 -13.17
N ALA A 119 -15.37 6.76 -13.61
CA ALA A 119 -16.60 6.62 -14.38
C ALA A 119 -17.85 7.10 -13.63
N HIS A 120 -17.95 6.80 -12.32
CA HIS A 120 -19.05 7.26 -11.48
C HIS A 120 -19.07 8.79 -11.37
N VAL A 121 -17.91 9.41 -11.15
CA VAL A 121 -17.79 10.88 -11.08
C VAL A 121 -18.18 11.53 -12.40
N VAL A 122 -17.73 10.99 -13.54
CA VAL A 122 -18.12 11.50 -14.87
C VAL A 122 -19.63 11.42 -15.05
N ARG A 123 -20.24 10.27 -14.72
CA ARG A 123 -21.70 10.10 -14.83
C ARG A 123 -22.45 11.08 -13.94
N ALA A 124 -21.98 11.31 -12.72
CA ALA A 124 -22.58 12.28 -11.80
C ALA A 124 -22.46 13.72 -12.33
N ALA A 125 -21.31 14.08 -12.92
CA ALA A 125 -21.10 15.39 -13.52
C ALA A 125 -22.02 15.62 -14.73
N LEU A 126 -22.15 14.63 -15.63
CA LEU A 126 -23.05 14.72 -16.78
C LEU A 126 -24.53 14.70 -16.37
N ALA A 127 -24.89 13.92 -15.34
CA ALA A 127 -26.26 13.92 -14.82
C ALA A 127 -26.66 15.29 -14.23
N ALA A 128 -25.70 16.09 -13.74
CA ALA A 128 -25.96 17.44 -13.28
C ALA A 128 -26.50 18.34 -14.40
N GLU A 129 -26.17 18.08 -15.68
CA GLU A 129 -26.71 18.83 -16.81
C GLU A 129 -28.24 18.75 -16.90
N GLY A 130 -28.83 17.64 -16.44
CA GLY A 130 -30.29 17.50 -16.36
C GLY A 130 -30.95 18.48 -15.38
N TYR A 131 -30.18 19.04 -14.44
CA TYR A 131 -30.65 20.01 -13.45
C TYR A 131 -30.19 21.44 -13.75
N THR A 132 -29.00 21.62 -14.30
CA THR A 132 -28.38 22.95 -14.52
C THR A 132 -28.49 23.44 -15.95
N GLY A 133 -28.94 22.60 -16.89
CA GLY A 133 -28.77 22.84 -18.32
C GLY A 133 -27.36 22.43 -18.80
N PRO A 134 -27.04 22.66 -20.09
CA PRO A 134 -25.78 22.23 -20.69
C PRO A 134 -24.57 22.76 -19.93
N LEU A 135 -23.61 21.89 -19.63
CA LEU A 135 -22.39 22.29 -18.95
C LEU A 135 -21.47 23.02 -19.95
N PRO A 136 -21.07 24.28 -19.69
CA PRO A 136 -20.14 24.94 -20.58
C PRO A 136 -18.75 24.29 -20.49
N ILE A 137 -17.98 24.41 -21.59
CA ILE A 137 -16.76 23.63 -21.81
C ILE A 137 -15.71 23.88 -20.73
N LEU A 138 -15.55 25.13 -20.28
CA LEU A 138 -14.53 25.50 -19.29
C LEU A 138 -14.83 24.90 -17.92
N GLU A 139 -16.09 24.93 -17.50
CA GLU A 139 -16.59 24.33 -16.27
C GLU A 139 -16.49 22.81 -16.33
N GLY A 140 -16.80 22.21 -17.49
CA GLY A 140 -16.58 20.79 -17.74
C GLY A 140 -15.12 20.37 -17.62
N LEU A 141 -14.21 21.17 -18.17
CA LEU A 141 -12.76 20.94 -18.03
C LEU A 141 -12.31 21.05 -16.58
N LEU A 142 -12.78 22.06 -15.84
CA LEU A 142 -12.48 22.24 -14.42
C LEU A 142 -13.00 21.06 -13.59
N LEU A 143 -14.22 20.59 -13.85
CA LEU A 143 -14.79 19.44 -13.17
C LEU A 143 -14.01 18.15 -13.47
N TYR A 144 -13.59 17.96 -14.72
CA TYR A 144 -12.73 16.83 -15.08
C TYR A 144 -11.41 16.86 -14.31
N LEU A 145 -10.67 17.97 -14.37
CA LEU A 145 -9.37 18.11 -13.70
C LEU A 145 -9.48 18.01 -12.17
N ALA A 146 -10.57 18.51 -11.58
CA ALA A 146 -10.74 18.50 -10.14
C ALA A 146 -11.25 17.15 -9.59
N ARG A 147 -12.02 16.37 -10.38
CA ARG A 147 -12.76 15.22 -9.85
C ARG A 147 -12.46 13.90 -10.56
N VAL A 148 -12.14 13.93 -11.84
CA VAL A 148 -11.90 12.72 -12.65
C VAL A 148 -10.40 12.43 -12.73
N ASP A 149 -9.61 13.43 -13.10
CA ASP A 149 -8.16 13.30 -13.25
C ASP A 149 -7.47 12.73 -12.00
N PRO A 150 -7.79 13.15 -10.76
CA PRO A 150 -7.15 12.60 -9.57
C PRO A 150 -7.39 11.10 -9.38
N HIS A 151 -8.46 10.54 -9.95
CA HIS A 151 -8.69 9.10 -9.95
C HIS A 151 -7.87 8.37 -11.02
N LEU A 152 -7.47 9.05 -12.09
CA LEU A 152 -6.70 8.52 -13.21
C LEU A 152 -5.19 8.78 -13.08
N THR A 153 -4.77 9.68 -12.20
CA THR A 153 -3.34 9.98 -11.99
C THR A 153 -2.82 9.43 -10.65
N PHE A 154 -3.64 9.40 -9.61
CA PHE A 154 -3.23 8.88 -8.30
C PHE A 154 -3.07 7.36 -8.31
N GLY A 155 -1.87 6.88 -7.96
CA GLY A 155 -1.58 5.45 -7.80
C GLY A 155 -1.39 4.68 -9.11
N LEU A 156 -1.20 5.40 -10.23
CA LEU A 156 -1.01 4.84 -11.58
C LEU A 156 0.43 4.93 -12.10
N LEU A 157 1.41 5.17 -11.22
CA LEU A 157 2.83 5.12 -11.59
C LEU A 157 3.28 3.68 -11.85
N GLY A 158 3.35 3.30 -13.13
CA GLY A 158 4.04 2.10 -13.62
C GLY A 158 3.29 1.30 -14.67
N CYS A 159 3.14 1.85 -15.89
CA CYS A 159 3.19 1.05 -17.11
C CYS A 159 4.65 0.92 -17.53
#